data_AF-A0A5B0HG15-F1
#
_entry.id   AF-A0A5B0HG15-F1
#
_cell.length_a   1.000
_cell.length_b   1.000
_cell.length_c   1.000
_cell.angle_alpha   90.00
_cell.angle_beta   90.00
_cell.angle_gamma   90.00
#
_symmetry.space_group_name_H-M   'P 1'
#
loop_
_entity.id
_entity.type
_entity.pdbx_description
1 polymer ?
#
loop_
_entity_poly.entity_id
_entity_poly.type
_entity_poly.pdbx_seq_one_letter_code
_entity_poly.pdbx_strand_id
1 'polypeptide(L)'
;MNAVPRLSDRDRYARCIRASKMVSWDIDRDVIGGRTFDTSQKYLPDGLSLAPNFFTLSGSEKRFVSQIQGRTYANVFGLVERFINAKVLEVSRDYWLGDQVALEALVRFSDEELKHQALFRRIDKMIGETLPAGYRFDVDPDAIATVVLGKSTWAVLALTLHIELFTQLHYRQSINPDDQLSELFRNVFLYHWKEESQHAILDELEWERHDATLTAGERDKAVDEFIELVAAIDGILQAQATADACYFVANCGRAVDEVELRSVEANFLEAYRWQYIHSGVRHPHFGEVLHRLISEDQGMRIRAALATLQ
;
A
#
# COMPACT_ATOMS: atom_id res chain seq x y z
N MET A 1 31.69 -21.08 6.29
CA MET A 1 30.41 -20.45 5.94
C MET A 1 29.57 -21.49 5.25
N ASN A 2 28.56 -22.03 5.93
CA ASN A 2 27.62 -22.96 5.30
C ASN A 2 26.72 -22.11 4.39
N ALA A 3 26.85 -22.28 3.08
CA ALA A 3 25.91 -21.70 2.13
C ALA A 3 24.53 -22.30 2.45
N VAL A 4 23.61 -21.48 2.95
CA VAL A 4 22.21 -21.86 3.06
C VAL A 4 21.74 -22.14 1.63
N PRO A 5 21.29 -23.36 1.29
CA PRO A 5 20.86 -23.65 -0.07
C PRO A 5 19.70 -22.71 -0.43
N ARG A 6 19.84 -22.00 -1.56
CA ARG A 6 18.77 -21.14 -2.10
C ARG A 6 17.61 -22.06 -2.48
N LEU A 7 16.44 -21.81 -1.90
CA LEU A 7 15.22 -22.56 -2.22
C LEU A 7 14.94 -22.43 -3.73
N SER A 8 14.45 -23.50 -4.36
CA SER A 8 13.94 -23.41 -5.72
C SER A 8 12.69 -22.51 -5.77
N ASP A 9 12.37 -21.94 -6.93
CA ASP A 9 11.16 -21.11 -7.06
C ASP A 9 9.89 -21.90 -6.72
N ARG A 10 9.82 -23.16 -7.14
CA ARG A 10 8.73 -24.07 -6.75
C ARG A 10 8.62 -24.24 -5.23
N ASP A 11 9.74 -24.34 -4.50
CA ASP A 11 9.74 -24.40 -3.03
C ASP A 11 9.30 -23.08 -2.40
N ARG A 12 9.59 -21.94 -3.03
CA ARG A 12 9.13 -20.62 -2.60
C ARG A 12 7.60 -20.49 -2.77
N TYR A 13 7.02 -20.89 -3.90
CA TYR A 13 5.56 -20.98 -4.05
C TYR A 13 4.94 -21.91 -3.00
N ALA A 14 5.49 -23.12 -2.84
CA ALA A 14 4.99 -24.08 -1.86
C ALA A 14 5.08 -23.55 -0.41
N ARG A 15 6.08 -22.73 -0.10
CA ARG A 15 6.20 -22.03 1.19
C ARG A 15 5.07 -21.02 1.38
N CYS A 16 4.74 -20.24 0.36
CA CYS A 16 3.64 -19.26 0.41
C CYS A 16 2.30 -19.96 0.65
N ILE A 17 2.05 -21.10 -0.02
CA ILE A 17 0.86 -21.93 0.23
C ILE A 17 0.78 -22.40 1.68
N ARG A 18 1.90 -22.87 2.25
CA ARG A 18 1.93 -23.30 3.67
C ARG A 18 1.66 -22.12 4.61
N ALA A 19 2.23 -20.96 4.33
CA ALA A 19 2.01 -19.74 5.12
C ALA A 19 0.53 -19.31 5.08
N SER A 20 -0.04 -19.18 3.88
CA SER A 20 -1.47 -18.89 3.66
C SER A 20 -2.38 -19.87 4.42
N LYS A 21 -2.08 -21.18 4.38
CA LYS A 21 -2.87 -22.18 5.13
C LYS A 21 -2.78 -22.03 6.65
N MET A 22 -1.67 -21.51 7.18
CA MET A 22 -1.49 -21.26 8.62
C MET A 22 -2.09 -19.93 9.06
N VAL A 23 -2.06 -18.93 8.18
CA VAL A 23 -2.61 -17.60 8.38
C VAL A 23 -4.02 -17.59 7.78
N SER A 24 -4.98 -18.14 8.51
CA SER A 24 -6.40 -18.05 8.12
C SER A 24 -7.15 -17.27 9.20
N TRP A 25 -7.83 -16.21 8.79
CA TRP A 25 -8.57 -15.31 9.67
C TRP A 25 -9.82 -14.77 8.98
N ASP A 26 -10.77 -14.34 9.81
CA ASP A 26 -12.08 -13.81 9.43
C ASP A 26 -12.24 -12.35 9.90
N ILE A 27 -12.83 -11.52 9.04
CA ILE A 27 -13.01 -10.08 9.29
C ILE A 27 -13.82 -9.83 10.56
N ASP A 28 -14.94 -10.53 10.75
CA ASP A 28 -15.85 -10.25 11.86
C ASP A 28 -15.36 -10.89 13.16
N ARG A 29 -14.85 -12.12 13.10
CA ARG A 29 -14.41 -12.86 14.29
C ARG A 29 -13.06 -12.39 14.81
N ASP A 30 -12.07 -12.25 13.94
CA ASP A 30 -10.67 -12.10 14.35
C ASP A 30 -10.20 -10.62 14.30
N VAL A 31 -10.78 -9.82 13.38
CA VAL A 31 -10.38 -8.41 13.17
C VAL A 31 -11.33 -7.43 13.84
N ILE A 32 -12.63 -7.45 13.54
CA ILE A 32 -13.58 -6.45 14.06
C ILE A 32 -14.05 -6.85 15.46
N GLY A 33 -14.52 -8.08 15.66
CA GLY A 33 -14.94 -8.60 16.95
C GLY A 33 -16.07 -7.81 17.60
N GLY A 34 -16.96 -7.20 16.79
CA GLY A 34 -18.03 -6.31 17.26
C GLY A 34 -17.58 -4.96 17.83
N ARG A 35 -16.29 -4.60 17.71
CA ARG A 35 -15.74 -3.33 18.20
C ARG A 35 -16.07 -2.18 17.24
N THR A 36 -16.02 -0.96 17.78
CA THR A 36 -16.17 0.29 17.04
C THR A 36 -14.92 1.15 17.21
N PHE A 37 -14.71 2.11 16.31
CA PHE A 37 -13.67 3.11 16.48
C PHE A 37 -14.03 4.09 17.60
N ASP A 38 -13.00 4.57 18.32
CA ASP A 38 -13.12 5.55 19.40
C ASP A 38 -12.32 6.81 19.04
N THR A 39 -13.01 7.94 18.91
CA THR A 39 -12.41 9.24 18.56
C THR A 39 -11.42 9.77 19.61
N SER A 40 -11.37 9.17 20.80
CA SER A 40 -10.35 9.46 21.82
C SER A 40 -8.96 8.89 21.45
N GLN A 41 -8.91 7.93 20.51
CA GLN A 41 -7.70 7.22 20.09
C GLN A 41 -7.16 7.73 18.75
N LYS A 42 -5.88 7.45 18.48
CA LYS A 42 -5.30 7.61 17.15
C LYS A 42 -5.74 6.46 16.25
N TYR A 43 -6.06 6.73 14.98
CA TYR A 43 -6.33 5.65 14.02
C TYR A 43 -5.06 5.26 13.29
N LEU A 44 -4.30 6.19 12.73
CA LEU A 44 -3.00 5.91 12.10
C LEU A 44 -1.83 6.22 13.06
N PRO A 45 -0.76 5.41 13.15
CA PRO A 45 0.36 5.67 14.06
C PRO A 45 1.22 6.85 13.61
N ASP A 46 2.01 7.42 14.51
CA ASP A 46 2.80 8.64 14.26
C ASP A 46 3.87 8.44 13.17
N GLY A 47 4.42 7.23 13.08
CA GLY A 47 5.40 6.88 12.05
C GLY A 47 4.83 6.85 10.62
N LEU A 48 3.51 6.83 10.45
CA LEU A 48 2.84 6.92 9.14
C LEU A 48 2.15 8.27 8.95
N SER A 49 1.47 8.75 9.99
CA SER A 49 0.74 10.00 9.93
C SER A 49 1.65 11.23 9.86
N LEU A 50 2.88 11.09 10.35
CA LEU A 50 3.80 12.21 10.59
C LEU A 50 3.13 13.32 11.41
N ALA A 51 2.15 12.97 12.25
CA ALA A 51 1.42 13.91 13.10
C ALA A 51 2.33 14.84 13.95
N PRO A 52 3.52 14.40 14.42
CA PRO A 52 4.47 15.31 15.06
C PRO A 52 4.87 16.54 14.22
N ASN A 53 4.93 16.44 12.88
CA ASN A 53 5.33 17.51 11.96
C ASN A 53 4.26 18.62 11.80
N PHE A 54 3.04 18.40 12.29
CA PHE A 54 1.98 19.41 12.29
C PHE A 54 2.18 20.39 13.45
N PHE A 55 3.21 21.23 13.39
CA PHE A 55 3.69 22.04 14.52
C PHE A 55 2.68 23.04 15.08
N THR A 56 1.74 23.51 14.27
CA THR A 56 0.71 24.48 14.69
C THR A 56 -0.46 23.82 15.41
N LEU A 57 -0.60 22.49 15.30
CA LEU A 57 -1.74 21.75 15.81
C LEU A 57 -1.55 21.31 17.26
N SER A 58 -2.62 21.43 18.05
CA SER A 58 -2.74 20.83 19.39
C SER A 58 -2.75 19.31 19.34
N GLY A 59 -2.59 18.66 20.50
CA GLY A 59 -2.64 17.19 20.59
C GLY A 59 -3.97 16.59 20.12
N SER A 60 -5.10 17.29 20.31
CA SER A 60 -6.40 16.84 19.79
C SER A 60 -6.52 16.97 18.28
N GLU A 61 -5.97 18.04 17.71
CA GLU A 61 -5.96 18.24 16.27
C GLU A 61 -5.04 17.25 15.56
N LYS A 62 -3.86 16.96 16.13
CA LYS A 62 -2.97 15.90 15.64
C LYS A 62 -3.61 14.52 15.66
N ARG A 63 -4.37 14.21 16.72
CA ARG A 63 -5.17 12.99 16.76
C ARG A 63 -6.23 12.98 15.66
N PHE A 64 -6.92 14.10 15.42
CA PHE A 64 -7.88 14.20 14.32
C PHE A 64 -7.22 14.00 12.94
N VAL A 65 -6.03 14.55 12.72
CA VAL A 65 -5.22 14.26 11.52
C VAL A 65 -4.97 12.75 11.38
N SER A 66 -4.54 12.06 12.45
CA SER A 66 -4.32 10.61 12.40
C SER A 66 -5.59 9.82 12.05
N GLN A 67 -6.77 10.35 12.40
CA GLN A 67 -8.06 9.72 12.13
C GLN A 67 -8.50 9.92 10.68
N ILE A 68 -8.29 11.14 10.14
CA ILE A 68 -8.50 11.44 8.72
C ILE A 68 -7.61 10.55 7.86
N GLN A 69 -6.31 10.52 8.16
CA GLN A 69 -5.36 9.70 7.41
C GLN A 69 -5.64 8.20 7.57
N GLY A 70 -6.13 7.75 8.73
CA GLY A 70 -6.58 6.36 8.90
C GLY A 70 -7.75 5.99 7.98
N ARG A 71 -8.67 6.92 7.73
CA ARG A 71 -9.75 6.74 6.75
C ARG A 71 -9.22 6.75 5.32
N THR A 72 -8.32 7.67 4.99
CA THR A 72 -7.67 7.74 3.69
C THR A 72 -6.86 6.47 3.41
N TYR A 73 -6.20 5.92 4.42
CA TYR A 73 -5.51 4.64 4.32
C TYR A 73 -6.44 3.51 3.90
N ALA A 74 -7.60 3.37 4.54
CA ALA A 74 -8.58 2.37 4.15
C ALA A 74 -9.06 2.56 2.70
N ASN A 75 -9.27 3.80 2.26
CA ASN A 75 -9.72 4.07 0.89
C ASN A 75 -8.63 3.79 -0.15
N VAL A 76 -7.37 4.18 0.11
CA VAL A 76 -6.23 3.92 -0.79
C VAL A 76 -5.98 2.41 -0.92
N PHE A 77 -6.04 1.65 0.18
CA PHE A 77 -5.93 0.19 0.10
C PHE A 77 -7.08 -0.44 -0.68
N GLY A 78 -8.32 -0.02 -0.43
CA GLY A 78 -9.47 -0.45 -1.23
C GLY A 78 -9.32 -0.17 -2.73
N LEU A 79 -8.51 0.83 -3.11
CA LEU A 79 -8.16 1.16 -4.49
C LEU A 79 -7.02 0.30 -5.05
N VAL A 80 -5.92 0.08 -4.31
CA VAL A 80 -4.77 -0.67 -4.86
C VAL A 80 -5.02 -2.17 -4.94
N GLU A 81 -5.65 -2.77 -3.92
CA GLU A 81 -5.95 -4.21 -3.91
C GLU A 81 -6.79 -4.62 -5.13
N ARG A 82 -7.55 -3.67 -5.70
CA ARG A 82 -8.39 -3.88 -6.87
C ARG A 82 -7.58 -4.28 -8.09
N PHE A 83 -6.53 -3.53 -8.43
CA PHE A 83 -5.69 -3.83 -9.58
C PHE A 83 -4.66 -4.91 -9.29
N ILE A 84 -4.21 -5.06 -8.03
CA ILE A 84 -3.31 -6.13 -7.62
C ILE A 84 -3.98 -7.48 -7.86
N ASN A 85 -5.18 -7.68 -7.31
CA ASN A 85 -5.95 -8.91 -7.52
C ASN A 85 -6.18 -9.21 -9.01
N ALA A 86 -6.55 -8.20 -9.80
CA ALA A 86 -6.76 -8.38 -11.23
C ALA A 86 -5.48 -8.80 -11.97
N LYS A 87 -4.33 -8.22 -11.62
CA LYS A 87 -3.03 -8.59 -12.20
C LYS A 87 -2.61 -10.00 -11.77
N VAL A 88 -2.80 -10.38 -10.50
CA VAL A 88 -2.52 -11.75 -10.01
C VAL A 88 -3.34 -12.78 -10.79
N LEU A 89 -4.63 -12.52 -11.02
CA LEU A 89 -5.49 -13.39 -11.84
C LEU A 89 -5.00 -13.46 -13.29
N GLU A 90 -4.57 -12.35 -13.87
CA GLU A 90 -4.02 -12.32 -15.23
C GLU A 90 -2.76 -13.18 -15.36
N VAL A 91 -1.76 -13.00 -14.48
CA VAL A 91 -0.49 -13.75 -14.55
C VAL A 91 -0.68 -15.23 -14.20
N SER A 92 -1.72 -15.57 -13.41
CA SER A 92 -2.06 -16.97 -13.11
C SER A 92 -2.36 -17.81 -14.36
N ARG A 93 -2.74 -17.15 -15.47
CA ARG A 93 -3.05 -17.81 -16.75
C ARG A 93 -1.93 -18.69 -17.27
N ASP A 94 -0.69 -18.30 -17.02
CA ASP A 94 0.50 -19.04 -17.45
C ASP A 94 0.61 -20.42 -16.76
N TYR A 95 -0.10 -20.62 -15.64
CA TYR A 95 -0.05 -21.85 -14.85
C TYR A 95 -1.31 -22.71 -14.92
N TRP A 96 -2.39 -22.28 -15.60
CA TRP A 96 -3.69 -22.97 -15.58
C TRP A 96 -3.61 -24.47 -15.88
N LEU A 97 -2.82 -24.86 -16.88
CA LEU A 97 -2.56 -26.26 -17.25
C LEU A 97 -1.12 -26.69 -16.96
N GLY A 98 -0.37 -25.86 -16.21
CA GLY A 98 1.06 -25.99 -15.94
C GLY A 98 1.35 -26.26 -14.47
N ASP A 99 2.27 -25.50 -13.88
CA ASP A 99 2.69 -25.69 -12.49
C ASP A 99 1.56 -25.41 -11.50
N GLN A 100 0.92 -26.47 -11.03
CA GLN A 100 -0.20 -26.41 -10.09
C GLN A 100 0.20 -25.83 -8.72
N VAL A 101 1.48 -25.87 -8.35
CA VAL A 101 1.94 -25.25 -7.10
C VAL A 101 1.93 -23.73 -7.23
N ALA A 102 2.44 -23.19 -8.35
CA ALA A 102 2.37 -21.75 -8.61
C ALA A 102 0.92 -21.29 -8.76
N LEU A 103 0.09 -22.05 -9.48
CA LEU A 103 -1.34 -21.74 -9.61
C LEU A 103 -2.06 -21.69 -8.26
N GLU A 104 -1.89 -22.69 -7.39
CA GLU A 104 -2.50 -22.68 -6.05
C GLU A 104 -2.03 -21.47 -5.24
N ALA A 105 -0.75 -21.11 -5.32
CA ALA A 105 -0.21 -19.96 -4.59
C ALA A 105 -0.87 -18.63 -5.05
N LEU A 106 -1.01 -18.41 -6.36
CA LEU A 106 -1.63 -17.20 -6.91
C LEU A 106 -3.14 -17.15 -6.68
N VAL A 107 -3.83 -18.29 -6.70
CA VAL A 107 -5.27 -18.34 -6.35
C VAL A 107 -5.50 -17.97 -4.89
N ARG A 108 -4.60 -18.41 -3.98
CA ARG A 108 -4.66 -18.04 -2.56
C ARG A 108 -4.41 -16.55 -2.35
N PHE A 109 -3.39 -16.01 -3.01
CA PHE A 109 -3.12 -14.57 -3.04
C PHE A 109 -4.39 -13.82 -3.49
N SER A 110 -5.01 -14.21 -4.60
CA SER A 110 -6.25 -13.58 -5.08
C SER A 110 -7.41 -13.62 -4.07
N ASP A 111 -7.59 -14.72 -3.34
CA ASP A 111 -8.62 -14.85 -2.29
C ASP A 111 -8.33 -13.91 -1.10
N GLU A 112 -7.07 -13.84 -0.67
CA GLU A 112 -6.60 -12.96 0.40
C GLU A 112 -6.80 -11.48 0.03
N GLU A 113 -6.53 -11.11 -1.22
CA GLU A 113 -6.75 -9.75 -1.73
C GLU A 113 -8.22 -9.33 -1.79
N LEU A 114 -9.11 -10.24 -2.20
CA LEU A 114 -10.55 -9.98 -2.16
C LEU A 114 -11.05 -9.75 -0.73
N LYS A 115 -10.46 -10.46 0.23
CA LYS A 115 -10.73 -10.26 1.66
C LYS A 115 -10.17 -8.94 2.17
N HIS A 116 -8.98 -8.51 1.76
CA HIS A 116 -8.42 -7.19 2.08
C HIS A 116 -9.32 -6.05 1.55
N GLN A 117 -9.79 -6.15 0.31
CA GLN A 117 -10.77 -5.20 -0.24
C GLN A 117 -12.05 -5.12 0.60
N ALA A 118 -12.57 -6.28 1.03
CA ALA A 118 -13.76 -6.31 1.88
C ALA A 118 -13.50 -5.70 3.26
N LEU A 119 -12.34 -5.99 3.85
CA LEU A 119 -11.90 -5.42 5.13
C LEU A 119 -11.83 -3.89 5.04
N PHE A 120 -11.11 -3.35 4.07
CA PHE A 120 -10.90 -1.89 3.99
C PHE A 120 -12.16 -1.10 3.66
N ARG A 121 -13.07 -1.64 2.82
CA ARG A 121 -14.42 -1.06 2.64
C ARG A 121 -15.21 -1.03 3.95
N ARG A 122 -15.07 -2.06 4.78
CA ARG A 122 -15.74 -2.13 6.08
C ARG A 122 -15.14 -1.12 7.07
N ILE A 123 -13.82 -1.00 7.09
CA ILE A 123 -13.10 -0.04 7.93
C ILE A 123 -13.43 1.41 7.56
N ASP A 124 -13.45 1.77 6.27
CA ASP A 124 -13.87 3.11 5.83
C ASP A 124 -15.26 3.47 6.37
N LYS A 125 -16.24 2.57 6.20
CA LYS A 125 -17.60 2.77 6.71
C LYS A 125 -17.62 2.97 8.22
N MET A 126 -16.91 2.13 8.98
CA MET A 126 -16.86 2.21 10.44
C MET A 126 -16.19 3.50 10.93
N ILE A 127 -15.12 3.95 10.26
CA ILE A 127 -14.49 5.23 10.59
C ILE A 127 -15.46 6.38 10.27
N GLY A 128 -16.16 6.31 9.13
CA GLY A 128 -17.15 7.30 8.73
C GLY A 128 -18.32 7.47 9.70
N GLU A 129 -18.64 6.44 10.51
CA GLU A 129 -19.64 6.54 11.59
C GLU A 129 -19.14 7.37 12.78
N THR A 130 -17.82 7.58 12.91
CA THR A 130 -17.19 8.32 14.02
C THR A 130 -16.74 9.73 13.65
N LEU A 131 -16.48 9.99 12.38
CA LEU A 131 -15.99 11.28 11.91
C LEU A 131 -17.13 12.20 11.47
N PRO A 132 -16.95 13.54 11.52
CA PRO A 132 -17.89 14.49 10.94
C PRO A 132 -18.25 14.20 9.48
N ALA A 133 -19.38 14.75 9.02
CA ALA A 133 -19.74 14.67 7.61
C ALA A 133 -18.80 15.52 6.74
N GLY A 134 -18.70 15.16 5.46
CA GLY A 134 -17.96 15.95 4.46
C GLY A 134 -16.60 15.41 4.03
N TYR A 135 -16.17 14.26 4.56
CA TYR A 135 -14.99 13.55 4.04
C TYR A 135 -15.21 13.13 2.58
N ARG A 136 -14.15 13.22 1.77
CA ARG A 136 -14.18 12.92 0.34
C ARG A 136 -12.98 12.06 -0.05
N PHE A 137 -13.24 11.09 -0.92
CA PHE A 137 -12.25 10.30 -1.62
C PHE A 137 -12.75 10.15 -3.06
N ASP A 138 -12.44 11.15 -3.90
CA ASP A 138 -13.09 11.34 -5.20
C ASP A 138 -12.35 10.61 -6.32
N VAL A 139 -11.98 9.36 -6.08
CA VAL A 139 -11.28 8.50 -7.03
C VAL A 139 -12.13 7.26 -7.28
N ASP A 140 -12.39 6.96 -8.55
CA ASP A 140 -13.06 5.72 -8.96
C ASP A 140 -12.03 4.57 -9.01
N PRO A 141 -12.14 3.56 -8.12
CA PRO A 141 -11.20 2.43 -8.10
C PRO A 141 -11.14 1.66 -9.42
N ASP A 142 -12.26 1.51 -10.13
CA ASP A 142 -12.29 0.75 -11.39
C ASP A 142 -11.65 1.56 -12.53
N ALA A 143 -11.80 2.89 -12.52
CA ALA A 143 -11.11 3.77 -13.47
C ALA A 143 -9.59 3.74 -13.26
N ILE A 144 -9.13 3.80 -12.01
CA ILE A 144 -7.70 3.70 -11.70
C ILE A 144 -7.16 2.31 -12.03
N ALA A 145 -7.88 1.25 -11.67
CA ALA A 145 -7.48 -0.11 -12.03
C ALA A 145 -7.34 -0.27 -13.55
N THR A 146 -8.25 0.31 -14.34
CA THR A 146 -8.17 0.29 -15.81
C THR A 146 -6.90 0.99 -16.32
N VAL A 147 -6.54 2.14 -15.76
CA VAL A 147 -5.32 2.87 -16.14
C VAL A 147 -4.07 2.07 -15.78
N VAL A 148 -4.02 1.52 -14.57
CA VAL A 148 -2.86 0.74 -14.08
C VAL A 148 -2.68 -0.53 -14.91
N LEU A 149 -3.74 -1.30 -15.11
CA LEU A 149 -3.72 -2.55 -15.87
C LEU A 149 -3.50 -2.34 -17.38
N GLY A 150 -3.65 -1.10 -17.87
CA GLY A 150 -3.28 -0.72 -19.23
C GLY A 150 -1.77 -0.58 -19.47
N LYS A 151 -0.95 -0.61 -18.43
CA LYS A 151 0.53 -0.64 -18.51
C LYS A 151 1.05 -2.06 -18.66
N SER A 152 2.33 -2.21 -19.03
CA SER A 152 2.98 -3.51 -19.13
C SER A 152 2.91 -4.27 -17.80
N THR A 153 2.78 -5.60 -17.90
CA THR A 153 2.80 -6.51 -16.74
C THR A 153 4.03 -6.31 -15.87
N TRP A 154 5.19 -6.02 -16.47
CA TRP A 154 6.40 -5.66 -15.72
C TRP A 154 6.21 -4.43 -14.83
N ALA A 155 5.66 -3.33 -15.36
CA ALA A 155 5.45 -2.10 -14.60
C ALA A 155 4.43 -2.29 -13.47
N VAL A 156 3.36 -3.04 -13.73
CA VAL A 156 2.34 -3.34 -12.71
C VAL A 156 2.91 -4.24 -11.61
N LEU A 157 3.67 -5.29 -11.95
CA LEU A 157 4.31 -6.16 -10.95
C LEU A 157 5.37 -5.42 -10.12
N ALA A 158 6.11 -4.50 -10.73
CA ALA A 158 7.04 -3.63 -10.01
C ALA A 158 6.31 -2.76 -8.98
N LEU A 159 5.17 -2.18 -9.37
CA LEU A 159 4.31 -1.41 -8.46
C LEU A 159 3.69 -2.29 -7.36
N THR A 160 3.19 -3.48 -7.70
CA THR A 160 2.63 -4.42 -6.73
C THR A 160 3.67 -4.82 -5.68
N LEU A 161 4.87 -5.25 -6.10
CA LEU A 161 5.93 -5.59 -5.14
C LEU A 161 6.34 -4.40 -4.26
N HIS A 162 6.37 -3.19 -4.83
CA HIS A 162 6.62 -1.96 -4.07
C HIS A 162 5.57 -1.75 -2.98
N ILE A 163 4.30 -1.99 -3.29
CA ILE A 163 3.16 -1.91 -2.36
C ILE A 163 3.30 -2.94 -1.25
N GLU A 164 3.46 -4.22 -1.59
CA GLU A 164 3.61 -5.29 -0.61
C GLU A 164 4.80 -5.09 0.34
N LEU A 165 5.89 -4.48 -0.14
CA LEU A 165 7.05 -4.24 0.71
C LEU A 165 6.83 -3.05 1.65
N PHE A 166 6.12 -1.99 1.23
CA PHE A 166 5.82 -0.91 2.16
C PHE A 166 4.80 -1.32 3.22
N THR A 167 3.84 -2.20 2.93
CA THR A 167 2.89 -2.69 3.95
C THR A 167 3.65 -3.40 5.08
N GLN A 168 4.69 -4.16 4.74
CA GLN A 168 5.59 -4.77 5.71
C GLN A 168 6.38 -3.76 6.53
N LEU A 169 6.87 -2.70 5.91
CA LEU A 169 7.59 -1.63 6.58
C LEU A 169 6.67 -0.89 7.56
N HIS A 170 5.46 -0.53 7.10
CA HIS A 170 4.44 0.14 7.91
C HIS A 170 4.18 -0.64 9.20
N TYR A 171 3.96 -1.96 9.09
CA TYR A 171 3.69 -2.79 10.26
C TYR A 171 4.86 -2.80 11.24
N ARG A 172 6.07 -3.11 10.76
CA ARG A 172 7.25 -3.31 11.61
C ARG A 172 7.74 -2.02 12.25
N GLN A 173 7.71 -0.90 11.52
CA GLN A 173 8.34 0.35 11.97
C GLN A 173 7.37 1.30 12.66
N SER A 174 6.06 1.22 12.38
CA SER A 174 5.10 2.20 12.90
C SER A 174 3.98 1.58 13.72
N ILE A 175 3.43 0.44 13.31
CA ILE A 175 2.23 -0.12 13.94
C ILE A 175 2.57 -0.99 15.15
N ASN A 176 3.51 -1.93 14.99
CA ASN A 176 3.93 -2.81 16.08
C ASN A 176 4.51 -2.06 17.30
N PRO A 177 5.32 -0.99 17.14
CA PRO A 177 5.90 -0.28 18.28
C PRO A 177 5.01 0.81 18.91
N ASP A 178 3.96 1.32 18.23
CA ASP A 178 3.10 2.38 18.78
C ASP A 178 2.09 1.76 19.76
N ASP A 179 2.19 2.04 21.06
CA ASP A 179 1.31 1.52 22.11
C ASP A 179 0.03 2.37 22.33
N GLN A 180 -0.10 3.50 21.62
CA GLN A 180 -1.22 4.45 21.70
C GLN A 180 -2.19 4.33 20.52
N LEU A 181 -1.90 3.45 19.56
CA LEU A 181 -2.77 3.14 18.43
C LEU A 181 -4.07 2.48 18.91
N SER A 182 -5.20 2.80 18.26
CA SER A 182 -6.46 2.09 18.45
C SER A 182 -6.25 0.58 18.31
N GLU A 183 -6.75 -0.18 19.28
CA GLU A 183 -6.61 -1.65 19.29
C GLU A 183 -7.26 -2.29 18.05
N LEU A 184 -8.40 -1.75 17.61
CA LEU A 184 -9.06 -2.21 16.39
C LEU A 184 -8.17 -1.97 15.17
N PHE A 185 -7.60 -0.78 15.01
CA PHE A 185 -6.75 -0.48 13.86
C PHE A 185 -5.43 -1.24 13.90
N ARG A 186 -4.86 -1.48 15.09
CA ARG A 186 -3.72 -2.39 15.27
C ARG A 186 -4.04 -3.79 14.75
N ASN A 187 -5.23 -4.32 15.03
CA ASN A 187 -5.64 -5.63 14.54
C ASN A 187 -5.83 -5.64 13.02
N VAL A 188 -6.48 -4.62 12.45
CA VAL A 188 -6.61 -4.46 10.98
C VAL A 188 -5.25 -4.65 10.32
N PHE A 189 -4.25 -3.91 10.80
CA PHE A 189 -2.90 -3.99 10.28
C PHE A 189 -2.17 -5.29 10.54
N LEU A 190 -2.32 -5.88 11.73
CA LEU A 190 -1.69 -7.15 12.07
C LEU A 190 -2.17 -8.26 11.13
N TYR A 191 -3.48 -8.34 10.89
CA TYR A 191 -4.05 -9.40 10.07
C TYR A 191 -3.78 -9.20 8.58
N HIS A 192 -3.85 -7.95 8.11
CA HIS A 192 -3.42 -7.58 6.76
C HIS A 192 -1.94 -7.93 6.53
N TRP A 193 -1.04 -7.46 7.40
CA TRP A 193 0.40 -7.70 7.31
C TRP A 193 0.80 -9.19 7.32
N LYS A 194 0.08 -10.02 8.08
CA LYS A 194 0.35 -11.46 8.10
C LYS A 194 0.22 -12.07 6.70
N GLU A 195 -0.65 -11.53 5.86
CA GLU A 195 -0.85 -12.00 4.48
C GLU A 195 0.07 -11.29 3.46
N GLU A 196 0.29 -9.99 3.59
CA GLU A 196 1.21 -9.27 2.68
C GLU A 196 2.66 -9.81 2.73
N SER A 197 3.04 -10.47 3.82
CA SER A 197 4.36 -11.07 3.97
C SER A 197 4.66 -12.18 2.94
N GLN A 198 3.65 -12.94 2.50
CA GLN A 198 3.82 -13.92 1.42
C GLN A 198 3.58 -13.34 0.03
N HIS A 199 2.72 -12.32 -0.09
CA HIS A 199 2.43 -11.67 -1.36
C HIS A 199 3.70 -11.09 -1.99
N ALA A 200 4.51 -10.36 -1.20
CA ALA A 200 5.80 -9.86 -1.65
C ALA A 200 6.74 -10.96 -2.23
N ILE A 201 6.67 -12.20 -1.72
CA ILE A 201 7.47 -13.31 -2.27
C ILE A 201 6.93 -13.73 -3.64
N LEU A 202 5.61 -13.79 -3.80
CA LEU A 202 4.95 -14.16 -5.04
C LEU A 202 5.13 -13.07 -6.11
N ASP A 203 5.04 -11.79 -5.74
CA ASP A 203 5.27 -10.70 -6.68
C ASP A 203 6.70 -10.64 -7.16
N GLU A 204 7.69 -10.85 -6.27
CA GLU A 204 9.09 -10.96 -6.70
C GLU A 204 9.27 -12.11 -7.69
N LEU A 205 8.68 -13.28 -7.42
CA LEU A 205 8.77 -14.44 -8.32
C LEU A 205 8.15 -14.15 -9.70
N GLU A 206 6.94 -13.59 -9.73
CA GLU A 206 6.26 -13.28 -10.98
C GLU A 206 6.95 -12.15 -11.74
N TRP A 207 7.52 -11.16 -11.03
CA TRP A 207 8.25 -10.07 -11.65
C TRP A 207 9.56 -10.55 -12.29
N GLU A 208 10.37 -11.33 -11.56
CA GLU A 208 11.61 -11.94 -12.09
C GLU A 208 11.30 -12.88 -13.26
N ARG A 209 10.23 -13.68 -13.16
CA ARG A 209 9.81 -14.59 -14.24
C ARG A 209 9.37 -13.83 -15.49
N HIS A 210 8.56 -12.78 -15.34
CA HIS A 210 8.09 -11.99 -16.47
C HIS A 210 9.23 -11.19 -17.11
N ASP A 211 10.12 -10.60 -16.31
CA ASP A 211 11.30 -9.87 -16.80
C ASP A 211 12.19 -10.74 -17.71
N ALA A 212 12.36 -12.02 -17.35
CA ALA A 212 13.16 -12.97 -18.14
C ALA A 212 12.62 -13.21 -19.56
N THR A 213 11.37 -12.81 -19.85
CA THR A 213 10.75 -12.91 -21.18
C THR A 213 10.92 -11.66 -22.03
N LEU A 214 11.35 -10.53 -21.44
CA LEU A 214 11.40 -9.24 -22.11
C LEU A 214 12.69 -9.06 -22.91
N THR A 215 12.56 -8.40 -24.06
CA THR A 215 13.69 -7.77 -24.75
C THR A 215 14.15 -6.51 -24.01
N ALA A 216 15.36 -6.03 -24.32
CA ALA A 216 15.87 -4.79 -23.73
C ALA A 216 14.97 -3.58 -24.00
N GLY A 217 14.38 -3.48 -25.20
CA GLY A 217 13.48 -2.38 -25.57
C GLY A 217 12.13 -2.44 -24.85
N GLU A 218 11.57 -3.63 -24.66
CA GLU A 218 10.34 -3.81 -23.87
C GLU A 218 10.57 -3.46 -22.40
N ARG A 219 11.70 -3.89 -21.83
CA ARG A 219 12.08 -3.51 -20.47
C ARG A 219 12.28 -2.00 -20.33
N ASP A 220 12.91 -1.36 -21.31
CA ASP A 220 13.14 0.08 -21.27
C ASP A 220 11.84 0.89 -21.24
N LYS A 221 10.87 0.47 -22.06
CA LYS A 221 9.52 1.00 -22.06
C LYS A 221 8.79 0.71 -20.74
N ALA A 222 8.92 -0.49 -20.19
CA ALA A 222 8.28 -0.86 -18.92
C ALA A 222 8.80 -0.02 -17.74
N VAL A 223 10.07 0.37 -17.75
CA VAL A 223 10.64 1.29 -16.77
C VAL A 223 10.00 2.68 -16.86
N ASP A 224 9.79 3.20 -18.08
CA ASP A 224 9.10 4.48 -18.27
C ASP A 224 7.64 4.39 -17.79
N GLU A 225 6.94 3.29 -18.09
CA GLU A 225 5.58 3.04 -17.62
C GLU A 225 5.50 2.92 -16.09
N PHE A 226 6.49 2.31 -15.44
CA PHE A 226 6.57 2.28 -13.98
C PHE A 226 6.73 3.68 -13.38
N ILE A 227 7.56 4.53 -13.98
CA ILE A 227 7.70 5.95 -13.58
C ILE A 227 6.35 6.68 -13.74
N GLU A 228 5.66 6.47 -14.85
CA GLU A 228 4.33 7.05 -15.10
C GLU A 228 3.31 6.60 -14.05
N LEU A 229 3.33 5.32 -13.63
CA LEU A 229 2.47 4.81 -12.57
C LEU A 229 2.72 5.50 -11.23
N VAL A 230 3.99 5.65 -10.83
CA VAL A 230 4.36 6.34 -9.59
C VAL A 230 3.91 7.82 -9.65
N ALA A 231 4.09 8.49 -10.78
CA ALA A 231 3.62 9.86 -10.97
C ALA A 231 2.09 9.98 -10.91
N ALA A 232 1.36 9.01 -11.47
CA ALA A 232 -0.11 8.97 -11.41
C ALA A 232 -0.60 8.78 -9.97
N ILE A 233 0.06 7.92 -9.18
CA ILE A 233 -0.22 7.75 -7.75
C ILE A 233 0.02 9.07 -7.03
N ASP A 234 1.16 9.74 -7.24
CA ASP A 234 1.45 11.03 -6.62
C ASP A 234 0.37 12.08 -6.92
N GLY A 235 -0.15 12.12 -8.16
CA GLY A 235 -1.27 12.98 -8.53
C GLY A 235 -2.54 12.72 -7.71
N ILE A 236 -2.85 11.46 -7.41
CA ILE A 236 -3.95 11.08 -6.51
C ILE A 236 -3.67 11.57 -5.08
N LEU A 237 -2.44 11.38 -4.59
CA LEU A 237 -2.06 11.78 -3.23
C LEU A 237 -2.12 13.30 -3.05
N GLN A 238 -1.72 14.08 -4.06
CA GLN A 238 -1.86 15.53 -4.07
C GLN A 238 -3.32 15.95 -3.94
N ALA A 239 -4.20 15.41 -4.78
CA ALA A 239 -5.63 15.72 -4.72
C ALA A 239 -6.25 15.34 -3.37
N GLN A 240 -5.87 14.18 -2.82
CA GLN A 240 -6.36 13.71 -1.53
C GLN A 240 -5.82 14.56 -0.37
N ALA A 241 -4.57 15.00 -0.41
CA ALA A 241 -3.99 15.90 0.60
C ALA A 241 -4.75 17.22 0.67
N THR A 242 -5.10 17.81 -0.48
CA THR A 242 -5.95 19.01 -0.55
C THR A 242 -7.33 18.73 0.06
N ALA A 243 -7.98 17.63 -0.32
CA ALA A 243 -9.31 17.27 0.19
C ALA A 243 -9.31 17.06 1.71
N ASP A 244 -8.30 16.38 2.25
CA ASP A 244 -8.17 16.10 3.68
C ASP A 244 -7.79 17.33 4.49
N ALA A 245 -7.00 18.25 3.94
CA ALA A 245 -6.73 19.54 4.55
C ALA A 245 -8.00 20.42 4.63
N CYS A 246 -8.79 20.48 3.55
CA CYS A 246 -10.08 21.17 3.57
C CYS A 246 -11.04 20.54 4.59
N TYR A 247 -11.10 19.21 4.63
CA TYR A 247 -11.92 18.48 5.59
C TYR A 247 -11.48 18.73 7.04
N PHE A 248 -10.17 18.77 7.30
CA PHE A 248 -9.62 19.13 8.60
C PHE A 248 -10.06 20.55 9.02
N VAL A 249 -9.85 21.56 8.17
CA VAL A 249 -10.18 22.96 8.48
C VAL A 249 -11.68 23.15 8.72
N ALA A 250 -12.54 22.45 7.99
CA ALA A 250 -13.98 22.52 8.18
C ALA A 250 -14.43 21.98 9.55
N ASN A 251 -13.62 21.13 10.20
CA ASN A 251 -14.04 20.33 11.35
C ASN A 251 -13.14 20.46 12.59
N CYS A 252 -12.01 21.19 12.53
CA CYS A 252 -11.06 21.28 13.64
C CYS A 252 -11.55 22.16 14.82
N GLY A 253 -12.70 22.82 14.67
CA GLY A 253 -13.37 23.55 15.76
C GLY A 253 -12.82 24.96 16.03
N ARG A 254 -11.94 25.48 15.17
CA ARG A 254 -11.44 26.86 15.24
C ARG A 254 -11.16 27.42 13.86
N ALA A 255 -10.94 28.73 13.79
CA ALA A 255 -10.44 29.36 12.58
C ALA A 255 -9.00 28.90 12.28
N VAL A 256 -8.75 28.60 11.02
CA VAL A 256 -7.45 28.28 10.44
C VAL A 256 -7.21 29.28 9.32
N ASP A 257 -6.11 30.04 9.39
CA ASP A 257 -5.78 31.01 8.37
C ASP A 257 -5.16 30.35 7.12
N GLU A 258 -4.96 31.12 6.06
CA GLU A 258 -4.41 30.60 4.79
C GLU A 258 -2.98 30.07 4.92
N VAL A 259 -2.17 30.61 5.84
CA VAL A 259 -0.79 30.18 6.04
C VAL A 259 -0.78 28.81 6.69
N GLU A 260 -1.59 28.64 7.74
CA GLU A 260 -1.73 27.37 8.44
C GLU A 260 -2.41 26.31 7.56
N LEU A 261 -3.45 26.66 6.77
CA LEU A 261 -4.06 25.72 5.80
C LEU A 261 -3.01 25.15 4.84
N ARG A 262 -2.18 26.00 4.23
CA ARG A 262 -1.09 25.55 3.33
C ARG A 262 -0.10 24.63 4.04
N SER A 263 0.21 24.92 5.31
CA SER A 263 1.08 24.06 6.12
C SER A 263 0.44 22.70 6.41
N VAL A 264 -0.86 22.66 6.71
CA VAL A 264 -1.60 21.42 6.95
C VAL A 264 -1.65 20.57 5.68
N GLU A 265 -1.97 21.17 4.52
CA GLU A 265 -1.98 20.49 3.23
C GLU A 265 -0.60 19.91 2.86
N ALA A 266 0.47 20.68 3.01
CA ALA A 266 1.83 20.22 2.76
C ALA A 266 2.21 19.02 3.64
N ASN A 267 1.83 19.05 4.92
CA ASN A 267 2.10 17.94 5.85
C ASN A 267 1.26 16.69 5.54
N PHE A 268 0.01 16.84 5.07
CA PHE A 268 -0.76 15.70 4.56
C PHE A 268 -0.09 15.07 3.35
N LEU A 269 0.36 15.88 2.39
CA LEU A 269 1.05 15.38 1.20
C LEU A 269 2.38 14.70 1.55
N GLU A 270 3.16 15.27 2.46
CA GLU A 270 4.40 14.64 2.96
C GLU A 270 4.11 13.25 3.56
N ALA A 271 3.10 13.16 4.42
CA ALA A 271 2.70 11.89 5.03
C ALA A 271 2.23 10.87 3.99
N TYR A 272 1.47 11.30 2.98
CA TYR A 272 0.99 10.41 1.92
C TYR A 272 2.11 9.92 1.00
N ARG A 273 3.02 10.81 0.58
CA ARG A 273 4.22 10.39 -0.17
C ARG A 273 5.10 9.46 0.65
N TRP A 274 5.21 9.69 1.95
CA TRP A 274 5.89 8.76 2.86
C TRP A 274 5.22 7.39 2.86
N GLN A 275 3.90 7.34 3.05
CA GLN A 275 3.12 6.10 3.12
C GLN A 275 3.16 5.30 1.81
N TYR A 276 2.91 5.93 0.66
CA TYR A 276 2.59 5.18 -0.57
C TYR A 276 3.68 5.24 -1.64
N ILE A 277 4.79 5.95 -1.41
CA ILE A 277 5.88 6.06 -2.39
C ILE A 277 7.24 5.83 -1.71
N HIS A 278 7.63 6.69 -0.77
CA HIS A 278 8.99 6.71 -0.24
C HIS A 278 9.30 5.53 0.68
N SER A 279 8.34 5.04 1.47
CA SER A 279 8.51 3.85 2.32
C SER A 279 8.92 2.63 1.49
N GLY A 280 8.22 2.38 0.37
CA GLY A 280 8.51 1.23 -0.51
C GLY A 280 9.80 1.41 -1.32
N VAL A 281 10.05 2.61 -1.85
CA VAL A 281 11.29 2.92 -2.58
C VAL A 281 12.53 2.79 -1.68
N ARG A 282 12.41 3.16 -0.40
CA ARG A 282 13.47 3.03 0.59
C ARG A 282 13.56 1.62 1.20
N HIS A 283 12.66 0.71 0.84
CA HIS A 283 12.73 -0.67 1.32
C HIS A 283 13.96 -1.36 0.67
N PRO A 284 14.94 -1.86 1.46
CA PRO A 284 16.18 -2.40 0.90
C PRO A 284 15.95 -3.52 -0.12
N HIS A 285 15.02 -4.43 0.16
CA HIS A 285 14.68 -5.54 -0.74
C HIS A 285 14.13 -5.07 -2.08
N PHE A 286 13.35 -3.98 -2.12
CA PHE A 286 12.83 -3.45 -3.38
C PHE A 286 13.97 -2.96 -4.27
N GLY A 287 14.90 -2.18 -3.69
CA GLY A 287 16.10 -1.72 -4.37
C GLY A 287 16.99 -2.87 -4.86
N GLU A 288 17.14 -3.93 -4.05
CA GLU A 288 17.90 -5.13 -4.42
C GLU A 288 17.27 -5.87 -5.60
N VAL A 289 15.95 -6.07 -5.62
CA VAL A 289 15.26 -6.73 -6.75
C VAL A 289 15.32 -5.85 -7.98
N LEU A 290 14.93 -4.59 -7.88
CA LEU A 290 14.92 -3.64 -8.99
C LEU A 290 16.30 -3.54 -9.65
N HIS A 291 17.38 -3.42 -8.87
CA HIS A 291 18.75 -3.32 -9.39
C HIS A 291 19.21 -4.56 -10.16
N ARG A 292 18.67 -5.75 -9.85
CA ARG A 292 18.96 -6.96 -10.64
C ARG A 292 18.28 -6.96 -12.01
N LEU A 293 17.14 -6.29 -12.13
CA LEU A 293 16.29 -6.32 -13.32
C LEU A 293 16.62 -5.21 -14.31
N ILE A 294 17.07 -4.04 -13.85
CA ILE A 294 17.26 -2.85 -14.70
C ILE A 294 18.74 -2.51 -14.97
N SER A 295 18.98 -1.75 -16.05
CA SER A 295 20.28 -1.15 -16.32
C SER A 295 20.58 0.06 -15.42
N GLU A 296 21.83 0.52 -15.41
CA GLU A 296 22.22 1.73 -14.67
C GLU A 296 21.47 2.98 -15.18
N ASP A 297 21.32 3.13 -16.50
CA ASP A 297 20.60 4.24 -17.13
C ASP A 297 19.12 4.26 -16.75
N GLN A 298 18.48 3.08 -16.75
CA GLN A 298 17.10 2.91 -16.27
C GLN A 298 17.00 3.29 -14.79
N GLY A 299 17.96 2.87 -13.97
CA GLY A 299 18.03 3.24 -12.56
C GLY A 299 18.21 4.73 -12.33
N MET A 300 18.98 5.42 -13.20
CA MET A 300 19.11 6.88 -13.16
C MET A 300 17.79 7.58 -13.47
N ARG A 301 17.03 7.12 -14.47
CA ARG A 301 15.69 7.69 -14.79
C ARG A 301 14.73 7.57 -13.63
N ILE A 302 14.65 6.39 -13.00
CA ILE A 302 13.80 6.18 -11.82
C ILE A 302 14.19 7.12 -10.69
N ARG A 303 15.50 7.24 -10.37
CA ARG A 303 15.98 8.17 -9.33
C ARG A 303 15.67 9.62 -9.65
N ALA A 304 15.81 10.04 -10.91
CA ALA A 304 15.49 11.39 -11.34
C ALA A 304 14.00 11.70 -11.17
N ALA A 305 13.11 10.76 -11.54
CA ALA A 305 11.68 10.89 -11.33
C ALA A 305 11.32 10.96 -9.83
N LEU A 306 11.93 10.11 -9.00
CA LEU A 306 11.69 10.16 -7.55
C LEU A 306 12.16 11.46 -6.89
N ALA A 307 13.19 12.10 -7.44
CA ALA A 307 13.69 13.38 -6.93
C ALA A 307 12.70 14.54 -7.18
N THR A 308 11.75 14.41 -8.13
CA THR A 308 10.71 15.43 -8.35
C THR A 308 9.55 15.33 -7.35
N LEU A 309 9.54 14.30 -6.50
CA LEU A 309 8.49 14.04 -5.50
C LEU A 309 8.88 14.54 -4.10
N GLN A 310 9.93 15.36 -3.99
CA GLN A 310 10.35 15.97 -2.73
C GLN A 310 9.40 17.08 -2.27
#